data_AF-A0A140FWH5-F1
#
_entry.id   AF-A0A140FWH5-F1
#
_cell.length_a   1.000
_cell.length_b   1.000
_cell.length_c   1.000
_cell.angle_alpha   90.00
_cell.angle_beta   90.00
_cell.angle_gamma   90.00
#
_symmetry.space_group_name_H-M   'P 1'
#
loop_
_entity.id
_entity.type
_entity.pdbx_description
1 polymer ?
#
loop_
_entity_poly.entity_id
_entity_poly.type
_entity_poly.pdbx_seq_one_letter_code
_entity_poly.pdbx_strand_id
1 'polypeptide(L)'
;MSRFKECLQILWPQLIPLTDENQKKYDGWIRDMGLSVQSSDWSKDSEVALEESRRLFDAEIERRKGADAKAGIYLAAITALIPVLVSLLPSLWGEKAGKWLGCIGLLIFALAVAYLLRAGAWAFRTLQVSGFVQVGALEMVSIWKKKSPKAALAKQLSLAMIRNYSRVNRKISGIKMTHAYLLRAFLSFTILLITQAIWPIGIWALEEAGKLMKAESVFPTIMCFS
;
A
#
# COMPACT_ATOMS: atom_id res chain seq x y z
N MET A 1 23.25 -10.70 9.17
CA MET A 1 22.27 -11.02 8.11
C MET A 1 20.86 -10.46 8.37
N SER A 2 20.41 -10.23 9.63
CA SER A 2 19.07 -9.65 9.91
C SER A 2 18.95 -8.17 9.53
N ARG A 3 19.93 -7.32 9.89
CA ARG A 3 19.90 -5.87 9.62
C ARG A 3 19.76 -5.49 8.15
N PHE A 4 20.34 -6.28 7.24
CA PHE A 4 20.18 -6.05 5.79
C PHE A 4 18.76 -6.34 5.31
N LYS A 5 18.13 -7.42 5.81
CA LYS A 5 16.72 -7.73 5.52
C LYS A 5 15.77 -6.69 6.11
N GLU A 6 16.05 -6.21 7.31
CA GLU A 6 15.28 -5.12 7.95
C GLU A 6 15.38 -3.83 7.13
N CYS A 7 16.58 -3.43 6.72
CA CYS A 7 16.77 -2.25 5.86
C CYS A 7 16.09 -2.43 4.49
N LEU A 8 16.19 -3.61 3.90
CA LEU A 8 15.51 -3.94 2.65
C LEU A 8 13.99 -3.94 2.79
N GLN A 9 13.42 -4.32 3.94
CA GLN A 9 11.97 -4.22 4.19
C GLN A 9 11.52 -2.78 4.44
N ILE A 10 12.37 -1.98 5.08
CA ILE A 10 12.12 -0.55 5.26
C ILE A 10 12.10 0.13 3.90
N LEU A 11 13.07 -0.14 3.03
CA LEU A 11 13.16 0.44 1.70
C LEU A 11 12.07 -0.16 0.78
N TRP A 12 12.02 -1.48 0.68
CA TRP A 12 11.17 -2.20 -0.26
C TRP A 12 10.27 -3.22 0.46
N PRO A 13 9.06 -2.83 0.88
CA PRO A 13 8.18 -3.71 1.63
C PRO A 13 7.76 -4.88 0.75
N GLN A 14 7.90 -6.09 1.27
CA GLN A 14 7.46 -7.32 0.59
C GLN A 14 6.39 -7.98 1.42
N LEU A 15 5.38 -8.54 0.74
CA LEU A 15 4.42 -9.41 1.40
C LEU A 15 5.15 -10.70 1.75
N ILE A 16 5.38 -10.94 3.05
CA ILE A 16 5.98 -12.18 3.51
C ILE A 16 4.89 -13.26 3.42
N PRO A 17 5.02 -14.27 2.55
CA PRO A 17 4.07 -15.36 2.51
C PRO A 17 4.09 -16.09 3.85
N LEU A 18 2.96 -16.68 4.24
CA LEU A 18 2.97 -17.58 5.38
C LEU A 18 3.93 -18.74 5.08
N THR A 19 4.73 -19.14 6.07
CA THR A 19 5.50 -20.39 6.00
C THR A 19 4.55 -21.56 5.72
N ASP A 20 5.02 -22.59 5.01
CA ASP A 20 4.20 -23.76 4.67
C ASP A 20 3.48 -24.38 5.88
N GLU A 21 4.15 -24.39 7.04
CA GLU A 21 3.57 -24.86 8.30
C GLU A 21 2.40 -23.97 8.78
N ASN A 22 2.60 -22.65 8.77
CA ASN A 22 1.57 -21.69 9.15
C ASN A 22 0.41 -21.67 8.15
N GLN A 23 0.70 -21.89 6.87
CA GLN A 23 -0.33 -22.00 5.85
C GLN A 23 -1.17 -23.27 6.04
N LYS A 24 -0.54 -24.43 6.28
CA LYS A 24 -1.27 -25.68 6.62
C LYS A 24 -2.11 -25.52 7.89
N LYS A 25 -1.59 -24.83 8.90
CA LYS A 25 -2.34 -24.54 10.14
C LYS A 25 -3.55 -23.65 9.87
N TYR A 26 -3.39 -22.61 9.05
CA TYR A 26 -4.50 -21.74 8.65
C TYR A 26 -5.56 -22.50 7.84
N ASP A 27 -5.14 -23.29 6.86
CA ASP A 27 -6.04 -24.09 6.01
C ASP A 27 -6.79 -25.15 6.85
N GLY A 28 -6.09 -25.78 7.80
CA GLY A 28 -6.67 -26.68 8.80
C GLY A 28 -7.73 -25.96 9.65
N TRP A 29 -7.41 -24.79 10.19
CA TRP A 29 -8.33 -24.00 10.99
C TRP A 29 -9.59 -23.57 10.22
N ILE A 30 -9.45 -23.13 8.97
CA ILE A 30 -10.59 -22.80 8.10
C ILE A 30 -11.47 -24.02 7.85
N ARG A 31 -10.87 -25.18 7.58
CA ARG A 31 -11.59 -26.42 7.35
C ARG A 31 -12.35 -26.85 8.61
N ASP A 32 -11.68 -26.86 9.75
CA ASP A 32 -12.25 -27.28 11.02
C ASP A 32 -13.42 -26.37 11.42
N MET A 33 -13.29 -25.05 11.21
CA MET A 33 -14.40 -24.11 11.39
C MET A 33 -15.60 -24.43 10.48
N GLY A 34 -15.34 -24.73 9.21
CA GLY A 34 -16.39 -25.13 8.27
C GLY A 34 -17.11 -26.41 8.71
N LEU A 35 -16.36 -27.41 9.19
CA LEU A 35 -16.91 -28.66 9.72
C LEU A 35 -17.73 -28.40 10.99
N SER A 36 -17.25 -27.57 11.92
CA SER A 36 -17.98 -27.21 13.13
C SER A 36 -19.32 -26.53 12.80
N VAL A 37 -19.35 -25.59 11.85
CA VAL A 37 -20.60 -24.95 11.40
C VAL A 37 -21.55 -25.97 10.79
N GLN A 38 -21.02 -26.93 10.03
CA GLN A 38 -21.85 -27.96 9.38
C GLN A 38 -22.45 -28.93 10.40
N SER A 39 -21.67 -29.38 11.38
CA SER A 39 -22.08 -30.38 12.39
C SER A 39 -22.87 -29.82 13.57
N SER A 40 -22.81 -28.51 13.83
CA SER A 40 -23.51 -27.89 14.97
C SER A 40 -25.04 -27.90 14.80
N ASP A 41 -25.79 -28.07 15.88
CA ASP A 41 -27.26 -27.94 15.85
C ASP A 41 -27.68 -26.48 16.13
N TRP A 42 -28.24 -25.82 15.12
CA TRP A 42 -28.71 -24.43 15.19
C TRP A 42 -30.25 -24.35 15.20
N SER A 43 -30.93 -25.47 15.45
CA SER A 43 -32.39 -25.52 15.47
C SER A 43 -33.01 -24.86 16.70
N LYS A 44 -32.32 -24.92 17.86
CA LYS A 44 -32.82 -24.44 19.16
C LYS A 44 -33.14 -22.94 19.16
N ASP A 45 -32.22 -22.11 18.68
CA ASP A 45 -32.35 -20.64 18.61
C ASP A 45 -32.06 -20.13 17.18
N SER A 46 -32.74 -20.75 16.20
CA SER A 46 -32.45 -20.55 14.77
C SER A 46 -32.61 -19.10 14.28
N GLU A 47 -33.36 -18.27 15.00
CA GLU A 47 -33.54 -16.85 14.69
C GLU A 47 -32.32 -16.02 15.05
N VAL A 48 -31.81 -16.19 16.27
CA VAL A 48 -30.57 -15.55 16.74
C VAL A 48 -29.39 -15.98 15.87
N ALA A 49 -29.29 -17.28 15.59
CA ALA A 49 -28.23 -17.81 14.72
C ALA A 49 -28.30 -17.19 13.31
N LEU A 50 -29.50 -16.98 12.77
CA LEU A 50 -29.69 -16.37 11.45
C LEU A 50 -29.33 -14.89 11.46
N GLU A 51 -29.78 -14.13 12.46
CA GLU A 51 -29.47 -12.71 12.60
C GLU A 51 -27.95 -12.49 12.71
N GLU A 52 -27.28 -13.25 13.56
CA GLU A 52 -25.83 -13.19 13.72
C GLU A 52 -25.07 -13.59 12.45
N SER A 53 -25.55 -14.62 11.75
CA SER A 53 -24.95 -15.06 10.49
C SER A 53 -25.08 -14.00 9.39
N ARG A 54 -26.23 -13.30 9.32
CA ARG A 54 -26.42 -12.16 8.41
C ARG A 54 -25.49 -11.01 8.76
N ARG A 55 -25.44 -10.62 10.04
CA ARG A 55 -24.55 -9.55 10.53
C ARG A 55 -23.10 -9.81 10.16
N LEU A 56 -22.61 -11.03 10.40
CA LEU A 56 -21.23 -11.41 10.07
C LEU A 56 -20.98 -11.45 8.55
N PHE A 57 -21.92 -11.98 7.78
CA PHE A 57 -21.82 -12.03 6.32
C PHE A 57 -21.81 -10.62 5.70
N ASP A 58 -22.68 -9.74 6.16
CA ASP A 58 -22.78 -8.34 5.71
C ASP A 58 -21.52 -7.56 6.09
N ALA A 59 -21.00 -7.76 7.31
CA ALA A 59 -19.72 -7.18 7.73
C ALA A 59 -18.57 -7.62 6.81
N GLU A 60 -18.54 -8.88 6.35
CA GLU A 60 -17.53 -9.36 5.42
C GLU A 60 -17.68 -8.77 4.00
N ILE A 61 -18.91 -8.60 3.53
CA ILE A 61 -19.18 -7.86 2.28
C ILE A 61 -18.67 -6.42 2.40
N GLU A 62 -18.96 -5.76 3.51
CA GLU A 62 -18.53 -4.38 3.75
C GLU A 62 -17.00 -4.28 3.84
N ARG A 63 -16.32 -5.24 4.48
CA ARG A 63 -14.86 -5.32 4.47
C ARG A 63 -14.29 -5.39 3.06
N ARG A 64 -14.90 -6.18 2.16
CA ARG A 64 -14.51 -6.24 0.75
C ARG A 64 -14.79 -4.93 0.03
N LYS A 65 -16.00 -4.36 0.17
CA LYS A 65 -16.36 -3.08 -0.48
C LYS A 65 -15.44 -1.95 -0.04
N GLY A 66 -15.19 -1.84 1.26
CA GLY A 66 -14.25 -0.88 1.82
C GLY A 66 -12.82 -1.08 1.28
N ALA A 67 -12.43 -2.33 1.00
CA ALA A 67 -11.17 -2.62 0.34
C ALA A 67 -11.15 -2.09 -1.11
N ASP A 68 -12.16 -2.44 -1.91
CA ASP A 68 -12.28 -1.99 -3.31
C ASP A 68 -12.35 -0.46 -3.40
N ALA A 69 -13.11 0.20 -2.51
CA ALA A 69 -13.20 1.66 -2.43
C ALA A 69 -11.85 2.33 -2.13
N LYS A 70 -11.11 1.83 -1.13
CA LYS A 70 -9.77 2.36 -0.79
C LYS A 70 -8.79 2.20 -1.93
N ALA A 71 -8.83 1.08 -2.65
CA ALA A 71 -7.98 0.86 -3.81
C ALA A 71 -8.30 1.85 -4.95
N GLY A 72 -9.59 2.17 -5.17
CA GLY A 72 -10.01 3.20 -6.11
C GLY A 72 -9.49 4.59 -5.74
N ILE A 73 -9.60 4.99 -4.47
CA ILE A 73 -9.06 6.27 -3.96
C ILE A 73 -7.55 6.35 -4.17
N TYR A 74 -6.81 5.30 -3.82
CA TYR A 74 -5.37 5.27 -4.03
C TYR A 74 -4.99 5.34 -5.50
N LEU A 75 -5.73 4.69 -6.39
CA LEU A 75 -5.47 4.77 -7.82
C LEU A 75 -5.69 6.19 -8.36
N ALA A 76 -6.75 6.88 -7.92
CA ALA A 76 -6.98 8.27 -8.28
C ALA A 76 -5.83 9.19 -7.81
N ALA A 77 -5.37 9.02 -6.57
CA ALA A 77 -4.22 9.76 -6.04
C ALA A 77 -2.94 9.50 -6.83
N ILE A 78 -2.66 8.24 -7.19
CA ILE A 78 -1.51 7.85 -8.01
C ILE A 78 -1.58 8.54 -9.38
N THR A 79 -2.74 8.50 -10.04
CA THR A 79 -2.95 9.16 -11.33
C THR A 79 -2.74 10.67 -11.25
N ALA A 80 -3.17 11.31 -10.16
CA ALA A 80 -2.96 12.75 -9.94
C ALA A 80 -1.49 13.11 -9.67
N LEU A 81 -0.71 12.21 -9.08
CA LEU A 81 0.72 12.44 -8.79
C LEU A 81 1.63 12.26 -10.00
N ILE A 82 1.23 11.48 -11.01
CA ILE A 82 2.06 11.23 -12.20
C ILE A 82 2.44 12.52 -12.93
N PRO A 83 1.51 13.44 -13.27
CA PRO A 83 1.86 14.70 -13.93
C PRO A 83 2.82 15.56 -13.11
N VAL A 84 2.66 15.58 -11.79
CA VAL A 84 3.52 16.32 -10.86
C VAL A 84 4.95 15.77 -10.87
N LEU A 85 5.12 14.45 -10.93
CA LEU A 85 6.44 13.85 -11.06
C LEU A 85 7.06 14.19 -12.42
N VAL A 86 6.29 14.09 -13.51
CA VAL A 86 6.79 14.38 -14.85
C VAL A 86 7.26 15.83 -14.99
N SER A 87 6.57 16.80 -14.37
CA SER A 87 6.96 18.21 -14.44
C SER A 87 8.27 18.54 -13.73
N LEU A 88 8.73 17.71 -12.80
CA LEU A 88 10.01 17.88 -12.11
C LEU A 88 11.20 17.25 -12.84
N LEU A 89 10.97 16.44 -13.89
CA LEU A 89 12.05 15.81 -14.64
C LEU A 89 13.07 16.84 -15.20
N PRO A 90 12.65 17.97 -15.80
CA PRO A 90 13.59 18.94 -16.36
C PRO A 90 14.45 19.63 -15.30
N SER A 91 13.92 19.83 -14.09
CA SER A 91 14.66 20.50 -13.00
C SER A 91 15.81 19.65 -12.44
N LEU A 92 15.79 18.34 -12.69
CA LEU A 92 16.83 17.40 -12.26
C LEU A 92 18.00 17.28 -13.25
N TRP A 93 17.81 17.68 -14.52
CA TRP A 93 18.77 17.49 -15.61
C TRP A 93 19.34 18.82 -16.16
N GLY A 94 18.98 19.97 -15.59
CA GLY A 94 19.43 21.28 -16.08
C GLY A 94 20.92 21.57 -15.83
N GLU A 95 21.53 22.37 -16.71
CA GLU A 95 22.95 22.79 -16.66
C GLU A 95 23.40 23.47 -15.35
N LYS A 96 22.45 23.91 -14.52
CA LYS A 96 22.68 24.57 -13.22
C LYS A 96 22.84 23.60 -12.04
N ALA A 97 22.49 22.32 -12.20
CA ALA A 97 22.70 21.31 -11.17
C ALA A 97 24.15 20.80 -11.25
N GLY A 98 24.88 20.83 -10.13
CA GLY A 98 26.18 20.14 -10.07
C GLY A 98 25.98 18.68 -10.51
N LYS A 99 26.83 18.16 -11.41
CA LYS A 99 26.66 16.84 -12.05
C LYS A 99 26.32 15.73 -11.06
N TRP A 100 26.94 15.76 -9.88
CA TRP A 100 26.71 14.81 -8.79
C TRP A 100 25.31 14.91 -8.17
N LEU A 101 24.79 16.12 -7.97
CA LEU A 101 23.47 16.33 -7.39
C LEU A 101 22.36 15.97 -8.37
N GLY A 102 22.55 16.26 -9.66
CA GLY A 102 21.66 15.79 -10.73
C GLY A 102 21.55 14.27 -10.69
N CYS A 103 22.67 13.55 -10.60
CA CYS A 103 22.69 12.10 -10.44
C CYS A 103 21.93 11.62 -9.19
N ILE A 104 22.17 12.21 -8.01
CA ILE A 104 21.46 11.84 -6.77
C ILE A 104 19.96 12.12 -6.90
N GLY A 105 19.58 13.28 -7.42
CA GLY A 105 18.19 13.66 -7.63
C GLY A 105 17.46 12.71 -8.58
N LEU A 106 18.12 12.30 -9.67
CA LEU A 106 17.58 11.31 -10.61
C LEU A 106 17.41 9.93 -9.97
N LEU A 107 18.34 9.50 -9.11
CA LEU A 107 18.20 8.25 -8.38
C LEU A 107 17.01 8.27 -7.41
N ILE A 108 16.86 9.35 -6.65
CA ILE A 108 15.72 9.54 -5.73
C ILE A 108 14.41 9.62 -6.52
N PHE A 109 14.40 10.32 -7.65
CA PHE A 109 13.26 10.41 -8.54
C PHE A 109 12.87 9.04 -9.11
N ALA A 110 13.82 8.29 -9.63
CA ALA A 110 13.60 6.94 -10.16
C ALA A 110 13.04 6.01 -9.07
N LEU A 111 13.54 6.12 -7.83
CA LEU A 111 13.05 5.37 -6.69
C LEU A 111 11.60 5.76 -6.33
N ALA A 112 11.27 7.05 -6.33
CA ALA A 112 9.92 7.55 -6.09
C ALA A 112 8.93 7.02 -7.14
N VAL A 113 9.31 7.06 -8.42
CA VAL A 113 8.52 6.49 -9.53
C VAL A 113 8.35 4.98 -9.36
N ALA A 114 9.41 4.25 -9.01
CA ALA A 114 9.34 2.81 -8.79
C ALA A 114 8.35 2.44 -7.66
N TYR A 115 8.35 3.19 -6.55
CA TYR A 115 7.37 3.02 -5.48
C TYR A 115 5.95 3.33 -5.94
N LEU A 116 5.76 4.42 -6.69
CA LEU A 116 4.44 4.81 -7.18
C LEU A 116 3.85 3.77 -8.13
N LEU A 117 4.65 3.26 -9.07
CA LEU A 117 4.24 2.18 -9.98
C LEU A 117 3.90 0.89 -9.23
N ARG A 118 4.68 0.54 -8.19
CA ARG A 118 4.38 -0.63 -7.35
C ARG A 118 3.11 -0.45 -6.52
N ALA A 119 2.87 0.74 -5.97
CA ALA A 119 1.61 1.06 -5.31
C ALA A 119 0.43 0.87 -6.28
N GLY A 120 0.56 1.37 -7.51
CA GLY A 120 -0.44 1.22 -8.57
C GLY A 120 -0.70 -0.25 -8.90
N ALA A 121 0.34 -1.05 -9.07
CA ALA A 121 0.21 -2.48 -9.35
C ALA A 121 -0.54 -3.24 -8.24
N TRP A 122 -0.30 -2.92 -6.97
CA TRP A 122 -1.03 -3.51 -5.84
C TRP A 122 -2.48 -2.99 -5.74
N ALA A 123 -2.72 -1.72 -6.07
CA ALA A 123 -4.07 -1.15 -6.14
C ALA A 123 -4.91 -1.84 -7.23
N PHE A 124 -4.36 -1.99 -8.44
CA PHE A 124 -5.01 -2.70 -9.55
C PHE A 124 -5.29 -4.16 -9.21
N ARG A 125 -4.32 -4.87 -8.60
CA ARG A 125 -4.52 -6.25 -8.13
C ARG A 125 -5.63 -6.36 -7.09
N THR A 126 -5.81 -5.33 -6.26
CA THR A 126 -6.91 -5.28 -5.29
C THR A 126 -8.25 -5.10 -6.00
N LEU A 127 -8.33 -4.22 -7.00
CA LEU A 127 -9.56 -3.98 -7.77
C LEU A 127 -9.94 -5.12 -8.71
N GLN A 128 -9.01 -6.00 -9.03
CA GLN A 128 -9.26 -7.13 -9.93
C GLN A 128 -10.50 -7.93 -9.49
N VAL A 129 -11.36 -8.22 -10.46
CA VAL A 129 -12.58 -9.00 -10.23
C VAL A 129 -12.19 -10.39 -9.76
N SER A 130 -12.64 -10.73 -8.56
CA SER A 130 -12.45 -12.05 -7.96
C SER A 130 -13.82 -12.61 -7.59
N GLY A 131 -14.04 -13.89 -7.87
CA GLY A 131 -15.27 -14.58 -7.47
C GLY A 131 -15.54 -14.43 -5.96
N PHE A 132 -16.78 -14.20 -5.59
CA PHE A 132 -17.21 -14.08 -4.20
C PHE A 132 -18.42 -14.99 -4.00
N VAL A 133 -18.37 -15.84 -2.98
CA VAL A 133 -19.44 -16.80 -2.70
C VAL A 133 -20.60 -16.04 -2.07
N GLN A 134 -21.78 -16.14 -2.67
CA GLN A 134 -23.02 -15.57 -2.14
C GLN A 134 -24.11 -16.64 -2.18
N VAL A 135 -25.06 -16.55 -1.26
CA VAL A 135 -26.24 -17.41 -1.28
C VAL A 135 -27.18 -16.90 -2.38
N GLY A 136 -27.32 -17.69 -3.44
CA GLY A 136 -28.14 -17.33 -4.60
C GLY A 136 -29.63 -17.63 -4.41
N ALA A 137 -30.47 -17.09 -5.29
CA ALA A 137 -31.92 -17.33 -5.26
C ALA A 137 -32.27 -18.84 -5.36
N LEU A 138 -31.53 -19.61 -6.16
CA LEU A 138 -31.74 -21.05 -6.33
C LEU A 138 -31.41 -21.83 -5.04
N GLU A 139 -30.32 -21.45 -4.36
CA GLU A 139 -29.94 -22.02 -3.07
C GLU A 139 -30.99 -21.67 -2.02
N MET A 140 -31.52 -20.45 -2.05
CA MET A 140 -32.58 -20.02 -1.13
C MET A 140 -33.86 -20.84 -1.28
N VAL A 141 -34.29 -21.16 -2.51
CA VAL A 141 -35.40 -22.11 -2.76
C VAL A 141 -35.08 -23.49 -2.18
N SER A 142 -33.85 -23.98 -2.32
CA SER A 142 -33.44 -25.29 -1.77
C SER A 142 -33.43 -25.31 -0.24
N ILE A 143 -33.07 -24.19 0.41
CA ILE A 143 -33.08 -24.04 1.87
C ILE A 143 -34.50 -24.05 2.41
N TRP A 144 -35.42 -23.38 1.70
CA TRP A 144 -36.83 -23.25 2.12
C TRP A 144 -37.56 -24.59 2.20
N LYS A 145 -37.09 -25.60 1.45
CA LYS A 145 -37.63 -26.96 1.46
C LYS A 145 -37.17 -27.80 2.66
N LYS A 146 -36.23 -27.31 3.47
CA LYS A 146 -35.70 -28.05 4.63
C LYS A 146 -36.61 -27.91 5.86
N LYS A 147 -36.54 -28.89 6.76
CA LYS A 147 -37.31 -28.91 8.02
C LYS A 147 -37.08 -27.67 8.89
N SER A 148 -35.88 -27.10 8.87
CA SER A 148 -35.49 -25.90 9.64
C SER A 148 -34.83 -24.85 8.72
N PRO A 149 -35.62 -24.07 7.95
CA PRO A 149 -35.08 -23.19 6.91
C PRO A 149 -34.22 -22.05 7.48
N LYS A 150 -34.59 -21.48 8.63
CA LYS A 150 -33.80 -20.44 9.32
C LYS A 150 -32.39 -20.93 9.68
N ALA A 151 -32.30 -22.08 10.35
CA ALA A 151 -31.04 -22.71 10.73
C ALA A 151 -30.18 -23.10 9.52
N ALA A 152 -30.82 -23.61 8.46
CA ALA A 152 -30.11 -23.96 7.24
C ALA A 152 -29.58 -22.73 6.48
N LEU A 153 -30.32 -21.62 6.45
CA LEU A 153 -29.87 -20.36 5.86
C LEU A 153 -28.68 -19.78 6.65
N ALA A 154 -28.79 -19.77 7.97
CA ALA A 154 -27.73 -19.32 8.87
C ALA A 154 -26.41 -20.06 8.56
N LYS A 155 -26.45 -21.40 8.52
CA LYS A 155 -25.28 -22.23 8.18
C LYS A 155 -24.70 -21.91 6.80
N GLN A 156 -25.55 -21.75 5.78
CA GLN A 156 -25.08 -21.43 4.43
C GLN A 156 -24.40 -20.06 4.36
N LEU A 157 -24.94 -19.05 5.04
CA LEU A 157 -24.32 -17.72 5.14
C LEU A 157 -22.94 -17.79 5.81
N SER A 158 -22.83 -18.50 6.93
CA SER A 158 -21.56 -18.68 7.63
C SER A 158 -20.53 -19.44 6.79
N LEU A 159 -20.94 -20.50 6.08
CA LEU A 159 -20.05 -21.25 5.17
C LEU A 159 -19.60 -20.40 3.97
N ALA A 160 -20.49 -19.59 3.41
CA ALA A 160 -20.15 -18.66 2.34
C ALA A 160 -19.13 -17.61 2.83
N MET A 161 -19.33 -17.06 4.03
CA MET A 161 -18.39 -16.14 4.68
C MET A 161 -17.00 -16.78 4.86
N ILE A 162 -16.92 -17.97 5.46
CA ILE A 162 -15.64 -18.68 5.71
C ILE A 162 -14.87 -18.88 4.40
N ARG A 163 -15.55 -19.29 3.33
CA ARG A 163 -14.94 -19.45 2.00
C ARG A 163 -14.40 -18.15 1.41
N ASN A 164 -14.96 -17.01 1.80
CA ASN A 164 -14.57 -15.70 1.30
C ASN A 164 -13.36 -15.09 2.05
N TYR A 165 -13.04 -15.54 3.27
CA TYR A 165 -11.97 -14.97 4.08
C TYR A 165 -10.62 -14.88 3.37
N SER A 166 -10.17 -15.94 2.70
CA SER A 166 -8.88 -15.93 1.99
C SER A 166 -8.84 -14.87 0.88
N ARG A 167 -9.96 -14.68 0.18
CA ARG A 167 -10.10 -13.73 -0.94
C ARG A 167 -10.13 -12.28 -0.43
N VAL A 168 -10.91 -12.02 0.61
CA VAL A 168 -11.01 -10.68 1.21
C VAL A 168 -9.69 -10.32 1.90
N ASN A 169 -9.06 -11.24 2.61
CA ASN A 169 -7.74 -11.03 3.24
C ASN A 169 -6.66 -10.71 2.20
N ARG A 170 -6.70 -11.33 1.01
CA ARG A 170 -5.80 -10.98 -0.10
C ARG A 170 -6.01 -9.55 -0.58
N LYS A 171 -7.26 -9.07 -0.72
CA LYS A 171 -7.56 -7.67 -1.06
C LYS A 171 -7.08 -6.71 0.01
N ILE A 172 -7.35 -7.00 1.29
CA ILE A 172 -6.87 -6.17 2.42
C ILE A 172 -5.34 -6.10 2.45
N SER A 173 -4.67 -7.23 2.21
CA SER A 173 -3.21 -7.27 2.11
C SER A 173 -2.69 -6.42 0.97
N GLY A 174 -3.36 -6.47 -0.19
CA GLY A 174 -3.05 -5.60 -1.33
C GLY A 174 -3.10 -4.12 -0.97
N ILE A 175 -4.13 -3.69 -0.23
CA ILE A 175 -4.27 -2.29 0.20
C ILE A 175 -3.20 -1.86 1.19
N LYS A 176 -2.86 -2.74 2.14
CA LYS A 176 -1.76 -2.46 3.08
C LYS A 176 -0.45 -2.25 2.32
N MET A 177 -0.20 -3.06 1.29
CA MET A 177 0.98 -2.91 0.43
C MET A 177 0.91 -1.62 -0.40
N THR A 178 -0.24 -1.32 -1.02
CA THR A 178 -0.45 -0.06 -1.75
C THR A 178 -0.15 1.14 -0.87
N HIS A 179 -0.70 1.17 0.34
CA HIS A 179 -0.48 2.27 1.29
C HIS A 179 1.00 2.38 1.67
N ALA A 180 1.67 1.27 1.97
CA ALA A 180 3.08 1.24 2.33
C ALA A 180 3.99 1.78 1.22
N TYR A 181 3.71 1.44 -0.04
CA TYR A 181 4.45 1.96 -1.20
C TYR A 181 4.12 3.42 -1.48
N LEU A 182 2.85 3.80 -1.38
CA LEU A 182 2.41 5.19 -1.60
C LEU A 182 3.07 6.15 -0.60
N LEU A 183 3.15 5.75 0.68
CA LEU A 183 3.83 6.53 1.71
C LEU A 183 5.32 6.71 1.39
N ARG A 184 6.00 5.67 0.90
CA ARG A 184 7.42 5.74 0.52
C ARG A 184 7.65 6.59 -0.73
N ALA A 185 6.73 6.52 -1.70
CA ALA A 185 6.76 7.40 -2.87
C ALA A 185 6.64 8.86 -2.44
N PHE A 186 5.68 9.16 -1.55
CA PHE A 186 5.49 10.50 -1.01
C PHE A 186 6.72 10.99 -0.24
N LEU A 187 7.28 10.19 0.67
CA LEU A 187 8.49 10.55 1.41
C LEU A 187 9.69 10.80 0.49
N SER A 188 9.91 9.94 -0.50
CA SER A 188 11.00 10.10 -1.47
C SER A 188 10.83 11.39 -2.27
N PHE A 189 9.60 11.71 -2.66
CA PHE A 189 9.26 12.94 -3.34
C PHE A 189 9.48 14.18 -2.45
N THR A 190 9.08 14.13 -1.18
CA THR A 190 9.33 15.21 -0.22
C THR A 190 10.83 15.45 -0.04
N ILE A 191 11.64 14.39 0.09
CA ILE A 191 13.10 14.50 0.21
C ILE A 191 13.70 15.13 -1.06
N LEU A 192 13.20 14.73 -2.24
CA LEU A 192 13.63 15.31 -3.51
C LEU A 192 13.37 16.82 -3.55
N LEU A 193 12.16 17.24 -3.17
CA LEU A 193 11.78 18.65 -3.14
C LEU A 193 12.60 19.47 -2.15
N ILE A 194 12.82 18.94 -0.93
CA ILE A 194 13.66 19.60 0.07
C ILE A 194 15.09 19.76 -0.46
N THR A 195 15.63 18.72 -1.09
CA THR A 195 16.97 18.76 -1.67
C THR A 195 17.06 19.82 -2.77
N GLN A 196 16.06 19.91 -3.65
CA GLN A 196 16.00 20.95 -4.68
C GLN A 196 15.83 22.37 -4.11
N ALA A 197 15.07 22.54 -3.02
CA ALA A 197 14.83 23.84 -2.40
C ALA A 197 16.05 24.36 -1.63
N ILE A 198 16.77 23.50 -0.91
CA ILE A 198 17.94 23.87 -0.12
C ILE A 198 19.16 24.12 -1.01
N TRP A 199 19.26 23.43 -2.15
CA TRP A 199 20.44 23.46 -2.99
C TRP A 199 20.89 24.87 -3.45
N PRO A 200 20.01 25.74 -4.00
CA PRO A 200 20.39 27.10 -4.38
C PRO A 200 20.93 27.93 -3.20
N ILE A 201 20.36 27.73 -2.01
CA ILE A 201 20.77 28.42 -0.78
C ILE A 201 22.16 27.94 -0.34
N GLY A 202 22.42 26.63 -0.44
CA GLY A 202 23.73 26.05 -0.13
C GLY A 202 24.83 26.55 -1.06
N ILE A 203 24.57 26.62 -2.37
CA ILE A 203 25.51 27.21 -3.33
C ILE A 203 25.79 28.67 -3.00
N TRP A 204 24.75 29.47 -2.76
CA TRP A 204 24.90 30.88 -2.39
C TRP A 204 25.73 31.06 -1.11
N ALA A 205 25.47 30.26 -0.07
CA ALA A 205 26.21 30.33 1.19
C ALA A 205 27.69 29.94 1.03
N LEU A 206 27.99 28.93 0.21
CA LEU A 206 29.37 28.52 -0.10
C LEU A 206 30.12 29.58 -0.90
N GLU A 207 29.45 30.21 -1.87
CA GLU A 207 30.02 31.33 -2.63
C GLU A 207 30.33 32.52 -1.72
N GLU A 208 29.42 32.87 -0.81
CA GLU A 208 29.61 34.00 0.11
C GLU A 208 30.70 33.71 1.15
N ALA A 209 30.74 32.49 1.71
CA ALA A 209 31.82 32.06 2.59
C ALA A 209 33.18 32.03 1.87
N GLY A 210 33.21 31.63 0.59
CA GLY A 210 34.41 31.64 -0.24
C GLY A 210 34.92 33.05 -0.53
N LYS A 211 34.03 34.04 -0.71
CA LYS A 211 34.41 35.46 -0.81
C LYS A 211 35.02 35.98 0.49
N LEU A 212 34.42 35.63 1.63
CA LEU A 212 34.93 36.02 2.95
C LEU A 212 36.29 35.39 3.25
N MET A 213 36.54 34.14 2.84
CA MET A 213 37.85 33.49 2.99
C MET A 213 38.92 34.00 2.00
N LYS A 214 38.52 34.60 0.87
CA LYS A 214 39.45 35.21 -0.09
C LYS A 214 39.86 36.65 0.24
N ALA A 215 39.32 37.24 1.30
CA ALA A 215 39.66 38.60 1.71
C ALA A 215 40.99 38.68 2.48
N GLU A 216 42.11 38.44 1.79
CA GLU A 216 43.39 39.10 2.12
C GLU A 216 44.42 38.95 0.99
N SER A 217 44.55 39.98 0.17
CA SER A 217 45.84 40.39 -0.39
C SER A 217 45.74 41.87 -0.78
N VAL A 218 45.64 42.73 0.24
CA VAL A 218 45.93 44.15 0.06
C VAL A 218 47.44 44.25 -0.13
N PHE A 219 47.89 44.27 -1.39
CA PHE A 219 49.26 44.66 -1.70
C PHE A 219 49.41 46.16 -1.45
N PRO A 220 50.40 46.62 -0.66
CA PRO A 220 50.65 48.05 -0.52
C PRO A 220 51.17 48.59 -1.85
N THR A 221 50.46 49.56 -2.42
CA THR A 221 50.91 50.35 -3.56
C THR A 221 52.14 51.16 -3.13
N ILE A 222 53.34 50.67 -3.45
CA ILE A 222 54.57 51.47 -3.32
C ILE A 222 54.52 52.53 -4.41
N MET A 223 54.20 53.77 -4.04
CA MET A 223 54.43 54.94 -4.87
C MET A 223 55.95 55.16 -5.00
N CYS A 224 56.51 54.83 -6.16
CA CYS A 224 57.78 55.40 -6.58
C CYS A 224 57.48 56.66 -7.41
N PHE A 225 57.73 57.83 -6.82
CA PHE A 225 57.95 59.06 -7.58
C PHE A 225 59.27 58.94 -8.34
N SER A 226 59.27 59.22 -9.65
CA SER A 226 60.44 59.72 -10.39
C SER A 226 60.02 60.90 -11.23
#